data_AF-A0A506QES6-F1
#
_entry.id   AF-A0A506QES6-F1
#
_cell.length_a   1.000
_cell.length_b   1.000
_cell.length_c   1.000
_cell.angle_alpha   90.00
_cell.angle_beta   90.00
_cell.angle_gamma   90.00
#
_symmetry.space_group_name_H-M   'P 1'
#
loop_
_entity.id
_entity.type
_entity.pdbx_description
1 polymer ?
#
loop_
_entity_poly.entity_id
_entity_poly.type
_entity_poly.pdbx_seq_one_letter_code
_entity_poly.pdbx_strand_id
1 'polypeptide(L)'
;MKFDLTIPATVISTVTLFLILHYIIEPRKERKKKREERFKTLYAPLYTMIIAKLYDSKPIMKHHNCTDMMFWSKEKPKYLNDVYLIEFVLNNSAYASRDLLNAVHKYVEALAIEEIHKTIVGYESVDNLVKVVVKEYNQLKKERGEEFIQTELETGIPEFILKMREAEKVAEL
;
A
#
# COMPACT_ATOMS: atom_id res chain seq x y z
N MET A 1 58.36 -29.26 -17.86
CA MET A 1 57.68 -29.04 -16.56
C MET A 1 56.20 -28.83 -16.85
N LYS A 2 55.33 -29.80 -16.54
CA LYS A 2 53.88 -29.63 -16.73
C LYS A 2 53.37 -28.88 -15.49
N PHE A 3 52.94 -27.64 -15.66
CA PHE A 3 52.28 -26.91 -14.57
C PHE A 3 50.89 -27.55 -14.37
N ASP A 4 50.65 -28.09 -13.18
CA ASP A 4 49.31 -28.54 -12.78
C ASP A 4 48.43 -27.29 -12.57
N LEU A 5 47.82 -26.84 -13.66
CA LEU A 5 46.89 -25.70 -13.71
C LEU A 5 45.56 -25.97 -13.00
N THR A 6 45.32 -27.21 -12.56
CA THR A 6 44.11 -27.65 -11.87
C THR A 6 43.93 -26.93 -10.54
N ILE A 7 44.99 -26.81 -9.72
CA ILE A 7 44.93 -26.15 -8.42
C ILE A 7 44.58 -24.64 -8.56
N PRO A 8 45.32 -23.82 -9.34
CA PRO A 8 44.98 -22.41 -9.49
C PRO A 8 43.62 -22.18 -10.18
N ALA A 9 43.23 -23.03 -11.13
CA ALA A 9 41.91 -22.94 -11.76
C ALA A 9 40.76 -23.20 -10.76
N THR A 10 40.94 -24.15 -9.83
CA THR A 10 39.94 -24.45 -8.79
C THR A 10 39.84 -23.33 -7.75
N VAL A 11 40.98 -22.71 -7.39
CA VAL A 11 40.98 -21.54 -6.49
C VAL A 11 40.30 -20.34 -7.16
N ILE A 12 40.59 -20.07 -8.43
CA ILE A 12 39.96 -18.97 -9.17
C ILE A 12 38.45 -19.20 -9.31
N SER A 13 38.00 -20.42 -9.61
CA SER A 13 36.57 -20.73 -9.78
C SER A 13 35.80 -20.60 -8.47
N THR A 14 36.35 -21.06 -7.35
CA THR A 14 35.71 -20.94 -6.03
C THR A 14 35.62 -19.50 -5.54
N VAL A 15 36.68 -18.70 -5.70
CA VAL A 15 36.64 -17.26 -5.37
C VAL A 15 35.64 -16.53 -6.26
N THR A 16 35.61 -16.83 -7.57
CA THR A 16 34.65 -16.23 -8.50
C THR A 16 33.21 -16.56 -8.11
N LEU A 17 32.93 -17.82 -7.77
CA LEU A 17 31.61 -18.25 -7.32
C LEU A 17 31.20 -17.57 -6.01
N PHE A 18 32.13 -17.45 -5.06
CA PHE A 18 31.90 -16.75 -3.80
C PHE A 18 31.52 -15.29 -4.02
N LEU A 19 32.22 -14.59 -4.92
CA LEU A 19 31.92 -13.19 -5.27
C LEU A 19 30.54 -13.07 -5.94
N ILE A 20 30.19 -13.96 -6.87
CA ILE A 20 28.87 -13.97 -7.52
C ILE A 20 27.76 -14.16 -6.48
N LEU A 21 27.94 -15.08 -5.54
CA LEU A 21 26.97 -15.34 -4.48
C LEU A 21 26.74 -14.11 -3.61
N HIS A 22 27.79 -13.49 -3.08
CA HIS A 22 27.67 -12.39 -2.13
C HIS A 22 27.29 -11.06 -2.77
N TYR A 23 27.79 -10.77 -3.98
CA TYR A 23 27.56 -9.46 -4.61
C TYR A 23 26.38 -9.44 -5.56
N ILE A 24 25.91 -10.58 -6.05
CA ILE A 24 24.80 -10.63 -7.02
C ILE A 24 23.59 -11.36 -6.42
N ILE A 25 23.78 -12.56 -5.88
CA ILE A 25 22.67 -13.43 -5.50
C ILE A 25 22.06 -13.00 -4.15
N GLU A 26 22.88 -12.83 -3.11
CA GLU A 26 22.44 -12.39 -1.78
C GLU A 26 21.67 -11.06 -1.80
N PRO A 27 22.16 -9.97 -2.42
CA PRO A 27 21.41 -8.72 -2.44
C PRO A 27 20.10 -8.84 -3.20
N ARG A 28 20.05 -9.66 -4.27
CA ARG A 28 18.80 -9.92 -4.99
C ARG A 28 17.79 -10.70 -4.15
N LYS A 29 18.25 -11.73 -3.43
CA LYS A 29 17.43 -12.53 -2.52
C LYS A 29 16.87 -11.67 -1.38
N GLU A 30 17.72 -10.84 -0.78
CA GLU A 30 17.35 -9.94 0.31
C GLU A 30 16.33 -8.89 -0.15
N ARG A 31 16.53 -8.28 -1.32
CA ARG A 31 15.54 -7.36 -1.91
C ARG A 31 14.19 -8.04 -2.17
N LYS A 32 14.19 -9.28 -2.68
CA LYS A 32 12.97 -10.05 -2.89
C LYS A 32 12.25 -10.32 -1.55
N LYS A 33 13.00 -10.75 -0.54
CA LYS A 33 12.49 -11.01 0.82
C LYS A 33 11.87 -9.76 1.44
N LYS A 34 12.58 -8.62 1.40
CA LYS A 34 12.07 -7.35 1.91
C LYS A 34 10.77 -6.91 1.23
N ARG A 35 10.63 -7.10 -0.08
CA ARG A 35 9.38 -6.80 -0.79
C ARG A 35 8.23 -7.69 -0.34
N GLU A 36 8.50 -8.98 -0.15
CA GLU A 36 7.51 -9.94 0.35
C GLU A 36 7.08 -9.61 1.78
N GLU A 37 8.02 -9.26 2.66
CA GLU A 37 7.74 -8.80 4.02
C GLU A 37 6.89 -7.52 4.01
N ARG A 38 7.27 -6.51 3.21
CA ARG A 38 6.47 -5.28 3.06
C ARG A 38 5.04 -5.59 2.63
N PHE A 39 4.88 -6.46 1.64
CA PHE A 39 3.56 -6.83 1.15
C PHE A 39 2.71 -7.52 2.23
N LYS A 40 3.23 -8.58 2.87
CA LYS A 40 2.48 -9.39 3.83
C LYS A 40 2.19 -8.65 5.13
N THR A 41 3.16 -7.88 5.61
CA THR A 41 3.11 -7.26 6.94
C THR A 41 2.36 -5.93 6.93
N LEU A 42 2.45 -5.15 5.84
CA LEU A 42 1.86 -3.81 5.76
C LEU A 42 0.81 -3.69 4.66
N TYR A 43 1.20 -3.86 3.39
CA TYR A 43 0.36 -3.40 2.27
C TYR A 43 -0.88 -4.25 2.02
N ALA A 44 -0.80 -5.58 2.15
CA ALA A 44 -1.97 -6.43 1.97
C ALA A 44 -3.00 -6.20 3.08
N PRO A 45 -2.66 -6.23 4.38
CA PRO A 45 -3.61 -5.89 5.43
C PRO A 45 -4.15 -4.46 5.32
N LEU A 46 -3.28 -3.48 5.01
CA LEU A 46 -3.69 -2.08 4.88
C LEU A 46 -4.67 -1.88 3.73
N TYR A 47 -4.40 -2.45 2.55
CA TYR A 47 -5.34 -2.42 1.43
C TYR A 47 -6.69 -3.01 1.84
N THR A 48 -6.71 -4.16 2.52
CA THR A 48 -7.96 -4.74 3.02
C THR A 48 -8.72 -3.82 3.97
N MET A 49 -8.02 -3.16 4.91
CA MET A 49 -8.64 -2.18 5.83
C MET A 49 -9.22 -0.98 5.08
N ILE A 50 -8.46 -0.41 4.13
CA ILE A 50 -8.91 0.71 3.29
C ILE A 50 -10.18 0.34 2.53
N ILE A 51 -10.17 -0.81 1.83
CA ILE A 51 -11.33 -1.27 1.06
C ILE A 51 -12.54 -1.47 1.97
N ALA A 52 -12.37 -2.10 3.13
CA ALA A 52 -13.46 -2.31 4.09
C ALA A 52 -14.08 -0.98 4.57
N LYS A 53 -13.24 0.01 4.92
CA LYS A 53 -13.70 1.34 5.35
C LYS A 53 -14.41 2.10 4.23
N LEU A 54 -13.94 1.98 2.99
CA LEU A 54 -14.61 2.61 1.85
C LEU A 54 -15.98 1.96 1.58
N TYR A 55 -16.10 0.63 1.66
CA TYR A 55 -17.39 -0.05 1.51
C TYR A 55 -18.41 0.40 2.55
N ASP A 56 -17.96 0.55 3.79
CA ASP A 56 -18.76 1.04 4.90
C ASP A 56 -19.14 2.53 4.75
N SER A 57 -18.33 3.30 4.03
CA SER A 57 -18.60 4.71 3.70
C SER A 57 -19.40 4.91 2.40
N LYS A 58 -19.78 3.81 1.72
CA LYS A 58 -20.53 3.83 0.45
C LYS A 58 -21.80 4.70 0.47
N PRO A 59 -22.65 4.66 1.52
CA PRO A 59 -23.86 5.50 1.54
C PRO A 59 -23.55 6.99 1.53
N ILE A 60 -22.49 7.41 2.24
CA ILE A 60 -22.06 8.81 2.32
C ILE A 60 -21.47 9.23 0.99
N MET A 61 -20.58 8.44 0.41
CA MET A 61 -19.99 8.76 -0.90
C MET A 61 -21.07 8.94 -1.98
N LYS A 62 -22.14 8.13 -1.96
CA LYS A 62 -23.29 8.33 -2.85
C LYS A 62 -24.00 9.65 -2.64
N HIS A 63 -24.19 10.07 -1.39
CA HIS A 63 -24.78 11.38 -1.08
C HIS A 63 -23.95 12.56 -1.61
N HIS A 64 -22.63 12.35 -1.82
CA HIS A 64 -21.68 13.32 -2.37
C HIS A 64 -21.28 12.99 -3.82
N ASN A 65 -22.18 12.41 -4.62
CA ASN A 65 -21.98 12.11 -6.06
C ASN A 65 -20.72 11.27 -6.38
N CYS A 66 -20.22 10.52 -5.39
CA CYS A 66 -19.01 9.70 -5.48
C CYS A 66 -17.75 10.45 -5.97
N THR A 67 -17.67 11.77 -5.84
CA THR A 67 -16.52 12.56 -6.33
C THR A 67 -15.26 12.24 -5.53
N ASP A 68 -15.40 12.20 -4.21
CA ASP A 68 -14.29 12.00 -3.28
C ASP A 68 -14.44 10.70 -2.51
N MET A 69 -13.31 10.04 -2.23
CA MET A 69 -13.25 8.89 -1.34
C MET A 69 -13.25 9.39 0.10
N MET A 70 -14.18 8.88 0.90
CA MET A 70 -14.41 9.34 2.26
C MET A 70 -14.37 8.19 3.26
N PHE A 71 -13.88 8.44 4.46
CA PHE A 71 -14.09 7.56 5.62
C PHE A 71 -15.13 8.13 6.55
N TRP A 72 -16.00 7.27 7.06
CA TRP A 72 -16.96 7.63 8.09
C TRP A 72 -16.28 7.78 9.46
N SER A 73 -16.27 9.01 9.99
CA SER A 73 -15.82 9.39 11.34
C SER A 73 -16.91 9.05 12.40
N LYS A 74 -17.16 7.77 12.66
CA LYS A 74 -17.97 7.29 13.80
C LYS A 74 -17.22 6.20 14.54
N GLU A 75 -17.48 6.04 15.84
CA GLU A 75 -16.96 4.90 16.60
C GLU A 75 -17.36 3.59 15.92
N LYS A 76 -16.38 2.88 15.37
CA LYS A 76 -16.58 1.62 14.66
C LYS A 76 -15.71 0.51 15.25
N PRO A 77 -16.13 -0.76 15.12
CA PRO A 77 -15.38 -1.89 15.64
C PRO A 77 -14.00 -2.01 14.96
N LYS A 78 -12.96 -2.14 15.78
CA LYS A 78 -11.55 -2.44 15.48
C LYS A 78 -11.06 -2.09 14.06
N TYR A 79 -11.29 -2.95 13.06
CA TYR A 79 -10.75 -2.77 11.70
C TYR A 79 -11.39 -1.64 10.89
N LEU A 80 -12.50 -1.08 11.36
CA LEU A 80 -13.15 0.10 10.79
C LEU A 80 -12.81 1.39 11.53
N ASN A 81 -12.01 1.32 12.60
CA ASN A 81 -11.63 2.46 13.44
C ASN A 81 -10.42 3.21 12.84
N ASP A 82 -10.46 4.55 12.85
CA ASP A 82 -9.38 5.40 12.33
C ASP A 82 -8.10 5.27 13.15
N VAL A 83 -8.22 5.25 14.49
CA VAL A 83 -7.10 5.05 15.42
C VAL A 83 -6.39 3.73 15.13
N TYR A 84 -7.15 2.65 14.91
CA TYR A 84 -6.57 1.35 14.59
C TYR A 84 -5.79 1.35 13.27
N LEU A 85 -6.30 2.03 12.24
CA LEU A 85 -5.60 2.17 10.96
C LEU A 85 -4.29 2.94 11.13
N ILE A 86 -4.33 4.04 11.87
CA ILE A 86 -3.16 4.88 12.14
C ILE A 86 -2.11 4.08 12.94
N GLU A 87 -2.53 3.46 14.05
CA GLU A 87 -1.66 2.59 14.87
C GLU A 87 -1.06 1.46 14.04
N PHE A 88 -1.85 0.82 13.19
CA PHE A 88 -1.37 -0.25 12.32
C PHE A 88 -0.25 0.23 11.41
N VAL A 89 -0.40 1.39 10.77
CA VAL A 89 0.66 1.94 9.90
C VAL A 89 1.89 2.35 10.72
N LEU A 90 1.71 3.01 11.87
CA LEU A 90 2.82 3.45 12.72
C LEU A 90 3.63 2.26 13.27
N ASN A 91 2.94 1.20 13.73
CA ASN A 91 3.57 -0.03 14.22
C ASN A 91 4.32 -0.79 13.11
N ASN A 92 3.92 -0.60 11.85
CA ASN A 92 4.55 -1.21 10.68
C ASN A 92 5.34 -0.19 9.83
N SER A 93 5.72 0.95 10.42
CA SER A 93 6.35 2.08 9.72
C SER A 93 7.68 1.73 9.05
N ALA A 94 8.41 0.74 9.56
CA ALA A 94 9.63 0.21 8.95
C ALA A 94 9.41 -0.35 7.53
N TYR A 95 8.18 -0.74 7.20
CA TYR A 95 7.79 -1.26 5.89
C TYR A 95 7.11 -0.21 5.00
N ALA A 96 6.75 0.96 5.56
CA ALA A 96 6.02 2.02 4.89
C ALA A 96 6.93 2.87 4.00
N SER A 97 6.38 3.34 2.88
CA SER A 97 7.04 4.37 2.07
C SER A 97 6.94 5.74 2.75
N ARG A 98 7.78 6.67 2.32
CA ARG A 98 7.67 8.08 2.74
C ARG A 98 6.33 8.69 2.34
N ASP A 99 5.82 8.31 1.18
CA ASP A 99 4.54 8.82 0.65
C ASP A 99 3.37 8.34 1.51
N LEU A 100 3.40 7.07 1.95
CA LEU A 100 2.41 6.51 2.84
C LEU A 100 2.46 7.18 4.22
N LEU A 101 3.65 7.36 4.79
CA LEU A 101 3.80 8.04 6.08
C LEU A 101 3.30 9.49 6.02
N ASN A 102 3.58 10.20 4.93
CA ASN A 102 3.09 11.56 4.71
C ASN A 102 1.56 11.58 4.51
N ALA A 103 1.00 10.61 3.80
CA ALA A 103 -0.44 10.51 3.61
C ALA A 103 -1.18 10.23 4.92
N VAL A 104 -0.62 9.36 5.78
CA VAL A 104 -1.15 9.12 7.13
C VAL A 104 -1.01 10.36 8.01
N HIS A 105 0.12 11.07 7.95
CA HIS A 105 0.31 12.32 8.69
C HIS A 105 -0.77 13.35 8.35
N LYS A 106 -1.03 13.60 7.06
CA LYS A 106 -2.11 14.51 6.61
C LYS A 106 -3.50 14.04 7.05
N TYR A 107 -3.73 12.73 7.08
CA TYR A 107 -4.98 12.17 7.55
C TYR A 107 -5.19 12.39 9.05
N VAL A 108 -4.13 12.21 9.86
CA VAL A 108 -4.15 12.53 11.29
C VAL A 108 -4.40 14.02 11.53
N GLU A 109 -3.77 14.90 10.74
CA GLU A 109 -4.02 16.34 10.81
C GLU A 109 -5.49 16.68 10.54
N ALA A 110 -6.11 16.05 9.52
CA ALA A 110 -7.52 16.26 9.22
C ALA A 110 -8.43 15.86 10.39
N LEU A 111 -8.21 14.67 10.97
CA LEU A 111 -8.97 14.21 12.14
C LEU A 111 -8.81 15.13 13.36
N ALA A 112 -7.59 15.62 13.62
CA ALA A 112 -7.35 16.55 14.72
C ALA A 112 -8.07 17.89 14.51
N ILE A 113 -8.10 18.39 13.27
CA ILE A 113 -8.84 19.61 12.92
C ILE A 113 -10.35 19.40 13.13
N GLU A 114 -10.90 18.25 12.72
CA GLU A 114 -12.31 17.89 12.93
C GLU A 114 -12.68 17.93 14.42
N GLU A 115 -11.84 17.31 15.26
CA GLU A 115 -12.03 17.25 16.71
C GLU A 115 -11.98 18.64 17.37
N ILE A 116 -11.01 19.48 16.99
CA ILE A 116 -10.84 20.84 17.53
C ILE A 116 -12.04 21.73 17.17
N HIS A 117 -12.50 21.68 15.92
CA HIS A 117 -13.57 22.57 15.44
C HIS A 117 -14.96 22.07 15.83
N LYS A 118 -15.08 20.87 16.42
CA LYS A 118 -16.36 20.19 16.70
C LYS A 118 -17.29 20.20 15.49
N THR A 119 -16.70 20.22 14.30
CA THR A 119 -17.44 20.19 13.05
C THR A 119 -18.13 18.83 13.00
N ILE A 120 -19.45 18.81 12.99
CA ILE A 120 -20.25 17.58 12.87
C ILE A 120 -20.21 17.13 11.41
N VAL A 121 -19.01 16.96 10.85
CA VAL A 121 -18.83 16.40 9.52
C VAL A 121 -18.38 14.97 9.77
N GLY A 122 -19.34 14.06 9.93
CA GLY A 122 -19.05 12.66 10.27
C GLY A 122 -18.34 11.86 9.16
N TYR A 123 -17.56 12.53 8.31
CA TYR A 123 -16.79 11.97 7.22
C TYR A 123 -15.54 12.81 6.91
N GLU A 124 -14.46 12.14 6.53
CA GLU A 124 -13.20 12.79 6.17
C GLU A 124 -12.74 12.36 4.77
N SER A 125 -12.21 13.30 4.00
CA SER A 125 -11.64 13.01 2.67
C SER A 125 -10.33 12.25 2.82
N VAL A 126 -10.25 11.07 2.23
CA VAL A 126 -9.10 10.16 2.35
C VAL A 126 -8.44 9.90 1.00
N ASP A 127 -8.70 10.77 0.04
CA ASP A 127 -8.39 10.57 -1.37
C ASP A 127 -6.91 10.28 -1.61
N ASN A 128 -6.03 11.06 -0.97
CA ASN A 128 -4.58 10.87 -1.07
C ASN A 128 -4.11 9.57 -0.39
N LEU A 129 -4.65 9.26 0.81
CA LEU A 129 -4.29 8.05 1.55
C LEU A 129 -4.67 6.80 0.75
N VAL A 130 -5.90 6.74 0.24
CA VAL A 130 -6.36 5.62 -0.58
C VAL A 130 -5.50 5.47 -1.83
N LYS A 131 -5.26 6.57 -2.56
CA LYS A 131 -4.45 6.54 -3.79
C LYS A 131 -3.06 5.99 -3.55
N VAL A 132 -2.38 6.43 -2.50
CA VAL A 132 -1.03 5.92 -2.17
C VAL A 132 -1.07 4.42 -1.85
N VAL A 133 -1.99 3.99 -0.97
CA VAL A 133 -2.08 2.57 -0.58
C VAL A 133 -2.38 1.67 -1.78
N VAL A 134 -3.36 2.04 -2.60
CA VAL A 134 -3.81 1.24 -3.75
C VAL A 134 -2.71 1.12 -4.80
N LYS A 135 -1.99 2.22 -5.10
CA LYS A 135 -0.88 2.21 -6.03
C LYS A 135 0.27 1.35 -5.54
N GLU A 136 0.70 1.55 -4.30
CA GLU A 136 1.83 0.83 -3.73
C GLU A 136 1.54 -0.65 -3.54
N TYR A 137 0.30 -1.01 -3.18
CA TYR A 137 -0.16 -2.39 -3.14
C TYR A 137 -0.05 -3.07 -4.51
N ASN A 138 -0.63 -2.48 -5.56
CA ASN A 138 -0.57 -3.05 -6.91
C ASN A 138 0.84 -3.05 -7.49
N GLN A 139 1.67 -2.05 -7.16
CA GLN A 139 3.07 -2.00 -7.57
C GLN A 139 3.86 -3.16 -6.93
N LEU A 140 3.63 -3.46 -5.66
CA LEU A 140 4.26 -4.61 -4.99
C LEU A 140 3.82 -5.95 -5.58
N LYS A 141 2.55 -6.10 -5.97
CA LYS A 141 2.08 -7.30 -6.69
C LYS A 141 2.79 -7.45 -8.03
N LYS A 142 2.88 -6.37 -8.81
CA LYS A 142 3.61 -6.32 -10.08
C LYS A 142 5.08 -6.71 -9.92
N GLU A 143 5.78 -6.16 -8.93
CA GLU A 143 7.18 -6.49 -8.65
C GLU A 143 7.41 -7.93 -8.20
N ARG A 144 6.37 -8.57 -7.65
CA ARG A 144 6.37 -9.97 -7.23
C ARG A 144 5.93 -10.93 -8.34
N GLY A 145 5.54 -10.41 -9.51
CA GLY A 145 5.02 -11.21 -10.61
C GLY A 145 3.64 -11.81 -10.33
N GLU A 146 2.87 -11.18 -9.44
CA GLU A 146 1.49 -11.56 -9.14
C GLU A 146 0.51 -10.79 -10.03
N GLU A 147 -0.69 -11.32 -10.19
CA GLU A 147 -1.79 -10.63 -10.87
C GLU A 147 -2.12 -9.33 -10.13
N PHE A 148 -2.22 -8.21 -10.84
CA PHE A 148 -2.51 -6.90 -10.26
C PHE A 148 -3.47 -6.15 -11.17
N ILE A 149 -4.16 -5.17 -10.60
CA ILE A 149 -5.15 -4.39 -11.34
C ILE A 149 -4.46 -3.16 -11.92
N GLN A 150 -4.31 -3.11 -13.25
CA GLN A 150 -3.59 -2.04 -13.94
C GLN A 150 -4.26 -0.66 -13.73
N THR A 151 -5.59 -0.61 -13.76
CA THR A 151 -6.36 0.64 -13.55
C THR A 151 -6.16 1.19 -12.14
N GLU A 152 -6.15 0.33 -11.13
CA GLU A 152 -5.85 0.70 -9.74
C GLU A 152 -4.40 1.18 -9.58
N LEU A 153 -3.44 0.56 -10.27
CA LEU A 153 -2.04 0.98 -10.26
C LEU A 153 -1.84 2.38 -10.85
N GLU A 154 -2.56 2.70 -11.92
CA GLU A 154 -2.45 4.01 -12.59
C GLU A 154 -3.17 5.11 -11.82
N THR A 155 -4.41 4.83 -11.41
CA THR A 155 -5.31 5.85 -10.85
C THR A 155 -5.22 5.95 -9.33
N GLY A 156 -4.88 4.86 -8.64
CA GLY A 156 -4.99 4.73 -7.19
C GLY A 156 -6.44 4.62 -6.69
N ILE A 157 -7.41 4.45 -7.60
CA ILE A 157 -8.82 4.37 -7.25
C ILE A 157 -9.24 2.89 -7.34
N PRO A 158 -9.79 2.29 -6.27
CA PRO A 158 -10.28 0.92 -6.32
C PRO A 158 -11.37 0.72 -7.39
N GLU A 159 -11.40 -0.45 -8.04
CA GLU A 159 -12.35 -0.70 -9.14
C GLU A 159 -13.82 -0.48 -8.75
N PHE A 160 -14.20 -0.84 -7.53
CA PHE A 160 -15.59 -0.70 -7.10
C PHE A 160 -16.01 0.77 -6.98
N ILE A 161 -15.08 1.68 -6.68
CA ILE A 161 -15.34 3.13 -6.67
C ILE A 161 -15.50 3.65 -8.10
N LEU A 162 -14.70 3.16 -9.06
CA LEU A 162 -14.86 3.49 -10.48
C LEU A 162 -16.25 3.07 -10.97
N LYS A 163 -16.65 1.83 -10.68
CA LYS A 163 -17.99 1.30 -11.01
C LYS A 163 -19.11 2.13 -10.35
N MET A 164 -18.91 2.58 -9.11
CA MET A 164 -19.87 3.47 -8.45
C MET A 164 -20.00 4.83 -9.14
N ARG A 165 -18.88 5.44 -9.53
CA ARG A 165 -18.87 6.73 -10.26
C ARG A 165 -19.51 6.62 -11.64
N GLU A 166 -19.29 5.51 -12.33
CA GLU A 166 -19.94 5.23 -13.62
C GLU A 166 -21.46 5.07 -13.46
N ALA A 167 -21.91 4.32 -12.45
CA ALA A 167 -23.32 4.12 -12.20
C ALA A 167 -24.04 5.43 -11.84
N GLU A 168 -23.41 6.31 -11.07
CA GLU A 168 -24.00 7.62 -10.70
C GLU A 168 -24.14 8.54 -11.92
N LYS A 169 -23.13 8.59 -12.80
CA LYS A 169 -23.21 9.35 -14.05
C LYS A 169 -24.33 8.90 -14.98
N VAL A 170 -24.68 7.62 -14.97
CA VAL A 170 -25.80 7.07 -15.75
C VAL A 170 -27.15 7.40 -15.10
N ALA A 171 -27.21 7.53 -13.78
CA ALA A 171 -28.44 7.90 -13.06
C ALA A 171 -28.81 9.39 -13.21
N GLU A 172 -27.84 10.25 -13.55
CA GLU A 172 -28.04 11.68 -13.82
C GLU A 172 -28.47 11.99 -15.27
N LEU A 173 -28.51 10.99 -16.17
CA LEU A 173 -28.93 11.11 -17.58
C LEU A 173 -30.38 10.67 -17.78
#